data_AF-A0A661SBD3-F1
#
_entry.id   AF-A0A661SBD3-F1
#
_cell.length_a   1.000
_cell.length_b   1.000
_cell.length_c   1.000
_cell.angle_alpha   90.00
_cell.angle_beta   90.00
_cell.angle_gamma   90.00
#
_symmetry.space_group_name_H-M   'P 1'
#
loop_
_entity.id
_entity.type
_entity.pdbx_description
1 polymer ?
#
loop_
_entity_poly.entity_id
_entity_poly.type
_entity_poly.pdbx_seq_one_letter_code
_entity_poly.pdbx_strand_id
1 'polypeptide(L)'
;MGTKEQIKETLYNVAEDVLEKLAFIFSFPEDERDQMDYTTAVATRVSFAGPFSGALVMAIAAEALPELAGNMLGIDEDEETTTEQQHDALKELINVVCGN
;
A
#
# COMPACT_ATOMS: atom_id res chain seq x y z
N MET A 1 -0.11 19.95 15.79
CA MET A 1 -1.08 19.30 14.88
C MET A 1 -0.61 19.65 13.48
N GLY A 2 -0.18 18.66 12.69
CA GLY A 2 0.30 18.91 11.33
C GLY A 2 -0.83 19.50 10.48
N THR A 3 -0.49 20.42 9.56
CA THR A 3 -1.47 20.88 8.58
C THR A 3 -1.87 19.72 7.66
N LYS A 4 -3.04 19.79 7.02
CA LYS A 4 -3.46 18.75 6.05
C LYS A 4 -2.39 18.48 4.98
N GLU A 5 -1.71 19.53 4.55
CA GLU A 5 -0.60 19.46 3.59
C GLU A 5 0.59 18.65 4.13
N GLN A 6 0.99 18.89 5.39
CA GLN A 6 2.08 18.13 6.01
C GLN A 6 1.74 16.65 6.17
N ILE A 7 0.49 16.33 6.50
CA ILE A 7 0.02 14.93 6.59
C ILE A 7 0.06 14.28 5.21
N LYS A 8 -0.40 14.98 4.16
CA LYS A 8 -0.37 14.49 2.79
C LYS A 8 1.06 14.20 2.33
N GLU A 9 1.97 15.13 2.54
CA GLU A 9 3.38 14.99 2.17
C GLU A 9 4.06 13.86 2.94
N THR A 10 3.80 13.75 4.24
CA THR A 10 4.34 12.65 5.07
C THR A 10 3.83 11.30 4.59
N LEU A 11 2.53 11.17 4.35
CA LEU A 11 1.94 9.92 3.85
C LEU A 11 2.50 9.54 2.47
N TYR A 12 2.71 10.52 1.59
CA TYR A 12 3.31 10.27 0.28
C TYR A 12 4.73 9.71 0.42
N ASN A 13 5.59 10.40 1.18
CA ASN A 13 6.98 10.01 1.36
C ASN A 13 7.12 8.64 2.05
N VAL A 14 6.30 8.37 3.07
CA VAL A 14 6.32 7.08 3.77
C VAL A 14 5.81 5.96 2.86
N ALA A 15 4.73 6.18 2.12
CA ALA A 15 4.20 5.16 1.22
C ALA A 15 5.17 4.84 0.09
N GLU A 16 5.80 5.85 -0.52
CA GLU A 16 6.84 5.69 -1.55
C GLU A 16 8.02 4.88 -1.02
N ASP A 17 8.58 5.29 0.12
CA ASP A 17 9.76 4.65 0.72
C ASP A 17 9.49 3.19 1.13
N VAL A 18 8.28 2.89 1.62
CA VAL A 18 7.88 1.53 2.00
C VAL A 18 7.62 0.66 0.76
N LEU A 19 6.92 1.19 -0.25
CA LEU A 19 6.68 0.45 -1.50
C LEU A 19 7.99 0.11 -2.22
N GLU A 20 8.92 1.05 -2.30
CA GLU A 20 10.22 0.84 -2.95
C GLU A 20 11.05 -0.20 -2.20
N LYS A 21 11.10 -0.11 -0.86
CA LYS A 21 11.95 -0.98 -0.04
C LYS A 21 11.40 -2.38 0.21
N LEU A 22 10.08 -2.53 0.37
CA LEU A 22 9.46 -3.81 0.72
C LEU A 22 8.86 -4.54 -0.46
N ALA A 23 8.36 -3.80 -1.44
CA ALA A 23 7.66 -4.36 -2.58
C ALA A 23 8.42 -4.18 -3.89
N PHE A 24 9.56 -3.48 -3.91
CA PHE A 24 10.27 -3.12 -5.15
C PHE A 24 9.37 -2.41 -6.18
N ILE A 25 8.31 -1.74 -5.70
CA ILE A 25 7.33 -1.03 -6.53
C ILE A 25 7.66 0.46 -6.48
N PHE A 26 7.78 1.08 -7.65
CA PHE A 26 7.96 2.52 -7.77
C PHE A 26 6.61 3.23 -7.91
N SER A 27 6.39 4.25 -7.10
CA SER A 27 5.21 5.11 -7.18
C SER A 27 5.50 6.37 -7.99
N PHE A 28 4.57 6.74 -8.88
CA PHE A 28 4.63 7.98 -9.64
C PHE A 28 3.59 9.00 -9.13
N PRO A 29 3.79 10.30 -9.38
CA PRO A 29 2.80 11.33 -9.10
C PRO A 29 1.42 11.03 -9.71
N GLU A 30 0.35 11.55 -9.08
CA GLU A 30 -1.04 11.30 -9.52
C GLU A 30 -1.33 11.76 -10.95
N ASP A 31 -0.71 12.85 -11.38
CA ASP A 31 -0.81 13.45 -12.72
C ASP A 31 -0.12 12.64 -13.82
N GLU A 32 0.70 11.65 -13.44
CA GLU A 32 1.44 10.78 -14.36
C GLU A 32 0.86 9.35 -14.41
N ARG A 33 -0.21 9.06 -13.66
CA ARG A 33 -0.79 7.71 -13.55
C ARG A 33 -2.08 7.56 -14.35
N ASP A 34 -2.28 6.34 -14.87
CA ASP A 34 -3.58 5.93 -15.39
C ASP A 34 -4.64 5.92 -14.29
N GLN A 35 -5.89 6.22 -14.63
CA GLN A 35 -6.99 6.16 -13.67
C GLN A 35 -7.22 4.72 -13.24
N MET A 36 -7.15 4.49 -11.92
CA MET A 36 -7.48 3.19 -11.32
C MET A 36 -8.99 2.93 -11.41
N ASP A 37 -9.37 1.75 -11.90
CA ASP A 37 -10.76 1.28 -11.80
C ASP A 37 -11.05 0.81 -10.37
N TYR A 38 -11.69 1.68 -9.59
CA TYR A 38 -12.08 1.37 -8.21
C TYR A 38 -13.15 0.28 -8.10
N THR A 39 -13.80 -0.15 -9.19
CA THR A 39 -14.80 -1.24 -9.15
C THR A 39 -14.16 -2.62 -9.04
N THR A 40 -12.89 -2.74 -9.47
CA THR A 40 -12.10 -3.98 -9.41
C THR A 40 -10.94 -3.88 -8.41
N ALA A 41 -10.69 -2.69 -7.85
CA ALA A 41 -9.66 -2.48 -6.85
C ALA A 41 -9.94 -3.24 -5.54
N VAL A 42 -8.85 -3.68 -4.90
CA VAL A 42 -8.87 -4.23 -3.55
C VAL A 42 -8.44 -3.14 -2.58
N ALA A 43 -9.25 -2.93 -1.54
CA ALA A 43 -8.97 -1.93 -0.51
C ALA A 43 -8.74 -2.60 0.85
N THR A 44 -7.73 -2.12 1.56
CA THR A 44 -7.47 -2.48 2.96
C THR A 44 -7.54 -1.24 3.83
N ARG A 45 -7.85 -1.44 5.12
CA ARG A 45 -7.99 -0.37 6.10
C ARG A 45 -7.33 -0.76 7.41
N VAL A 46 -6.51 0.13 7.93
CA VAL A 46 -5.99 0.07 9.30
C VAL A 46 -6.58 1.23 10.10
N SER A 47 -7.01 0.95 11.33
CA SER A 47 -7.53 1.97 12.25
C SER A 47 -6.58 2.09 13.42
N PHE A 48 -6.29 3.31 13.83
CA PHE A 48 -5.41 3.60 14.96
C PHE A 48 -6.15 4.47 15.98
N ALA A 49 -5.81 4.27 17.25
CA ALA A 49 -6.37 5.02 18.37
C ALA A 49 -5.27 5.33 19.39
N GLY A 50 -5.27 6.56 19.89
CA GLY A 50 -4.28 7.09 20.82
C GLY A 50 -4.64 8.53 21.22
N PRO A 51 -3.65 9.42 21.43
CA PRO A 51 -3.90 10.86 21.66
C PRO A 51 -4.76 11.52 20.58
N PHE A 52 -4.79 10.92 19.38
CA PHE A 52 -5.77 11.14 18.33
C PHE A 52 -6.14 9.77 17.73
N SER A 53 -7.25 9.70 17.01
CA SER A 53 -7.72 8.47 16.36
C SER A 53 -8.04 8.74 14.90
N GLY A 54 -7.90 7.71 14.06
CA GLY A 54 -8.12 7.82 12.63
C GLY A 54 -8.03 6.48 11.93
N ALA A 55 -8.08 6.51 10.60
CA ALA A 55 -7.85 5.34 9.79
C ALA A 55 -7.08 5.71 8.52
N LEU A 56 -6.20 4.80 8.11
CA LEU A 56 -5.55 4.82 6.81
C LEU A 56 -6.23 3.77 5.93
N VAL A 57 -6.50 4.13 4.68
CA VAL A 57 -7.09 3.23 3.67
C VAL A 57 -6.14 3.23 2.49
N MET A 58 -5.85 2.03 1.99
CA MET A 58 -5.03 1.82 0.80
C MET A 58 -5.84 1.01 -0.19
N ALA A 59 -5.94 1.49 -1.43
CA ALA A 59 -6.58 0.79 -2.53
C ALA A 59 -5.53 0.50 -3.62
N ILE A 60 -5.56 -0.71 -4.16
CA ILE A 60 -4.66 -1.17 -5.19
C ILE A 60 -5.45 -1.92 -6.27
N ALA A 61 -5.01 -1.85 -7.52
CA ALA A 61 -5.59 -2.67 -8.58
C ALA A 61 -5.40 -4.16 -8.24
N ALA A 62 -6.43 -4.98 -8.43
CA ALA A 62 -6.38 -6.41 -8.09
C ALA A 62 -5.26 -7.14 -8.84
N GLU A 63 -4.93 -6.70 -10.06
CA GLU A 63 -3.86 -7.24 -10.89
C GLU A 63 -2.45 -6.99 -10.34
N ALA A 64 -2.26 -6.00 -9.47
CA ALA A 64 -0.96 -5.70 -8.84
C ALA A 64 -0.72 -6.48 -7.54
N LEU A 65 -1.74 -7.18 -7.02
CA LEU A 65 -1.61 -7.97 -5.79
C LEU A 65 -0.63 -9.15 -5.90
N PRO A 66 -0.61 -9.95 -7.00
CA PRO A 66 0.31 -11.06 -7.12
C PRO A 66 1.77 -10.60 -7.09
N GLU A 67 2.09 -9.53 -7.79
CA GLU A 67 3.43 -8.93 -7.84
C GLU A 67 3.83 -8.35 -6.47
N LEU A 68 2.96 -7.59 -5.83
CA LEU A 68 3.17 -7.08 -4.48
C LEU A 68 3.51 -8.22 -3.51
N ALA A 69 2.72 -9.30 -3.55
CA ALA A 69 2.91 -10.44 -2.67
C ALA A 69 4.18 -11.23 -2.98
N GLY A 70 4.48 -11.42 -4.27
CA GLY A 70 5.71 -12.09 -4.71
C GLY A 70 6.95 -11.36 -4.21
N ASN A 71 6.97 -10.04 -4.40
CA ASN A 71 8.09 -9.19 -3.97
C ASN A 71 8.25 -9.17 -2.45
N MET A 72 7.15 -9.06 -1.69
CA MET A 72 7.20 -9.05 -0.22
C MET A 72 7.57 -10.41 0.38
N LEU A 73 7.21 -11.52 -0.26
CA LEU A 73 7.45 -12.88 0.24
C LEU A 73 8.73 -13.52 -0.33
N GLY A 74 9.36 -12.88 -1.32
CA GLY A 74 10.53 -13.42 -2.02
C GLY A 74 10.21 -14.68 -2.83
N ILE A 75 9.02 -14.72 -3.42
CA ILE A 75 8.56 -15.80 -4.30
C ILE A 75 8.97 -15.45 -5.74
N ASP A 76 9.51 -16.41 -6.48
CA ASP A 76 9.93 -16.22 -7.87
C ASP A 76 8.72 -15.91 -8.77
N GLU A 77 8.93 -15.14 -9.85
CA GLU A 77 7.87 -14.69 -10.78
C GLU A 77 7.12 -15.86 -11.46
N ASP A 78 7.75 -17.03 -11.54
CA ASP A 78 7.18 -18.25 -12.11
C ASP A 78 6.26 -19.01 -11.12
N GLU A 79 6.21 -18.60 -9.85
CA GLU A 79 5.39 -19.19 -8.80
C GLU A 79 4.14 -18.35 -8.51
N GLU A 80 2.98 -19.02 -8.41
CA GLU A 80 1.72 -18.33 -8.13
C GLU A 80 1.57 -18.05 -6.63
N THR A 81 1.27 -16.78 -6.29
CA THR A 81 0.87 -16.41 -4.93
C THR A 81 -0.61 -16.73 -4.71
N THR A 82 -0.92 -17.27 -3.54
CA THR A 82 -2.32 -17.51 -3.14
C THR A 82 -3.03 -16.20 -2.82
N THR A 83 -4.36 -16.18 -2.96
CA THR A 83 -5.18 -15.03 -2.56
C THR A 83 -4.98 -14.64 -1.09
N GLU A 84 -4.73 -15.61 -0.20
CA GLU A 84 -4.46 -15.34 1.22
C GLU A 84 -3.13 -14.61 1.40
N GLN A 85 -2.05 -15.09 0.77
CA GLN A 85 -0.75 -14.42 0.74
C GLN A 85 -0.85 -13.01 0.18
N GLN A 86 -1.61 -12.82 -0.90
CA GLN A 86 -1.84 -11.51 -1.50
C GLN A 86 -2.52 -10.52 -0.56
N HIS A 87 -3.59 -10.95 0.10
CA HIS A 87 -4.28 -10.10 1.08
C HIS A 87 -3.44 -9.82 2.31
N ASP A 88 -2.65 -10.78 2.78
CA ASP A 88 -1.79 -10.59 3.95
C ASP A 88 -0.59 -9.68 3.64
N ALA A 89 0.01 -9.78 2.45
CA ALA A 89 1.01 -8.83 1.99
C ALA A 89 0.46 -7.40 1.97
N LEU A 90 -0.73 -7.18 1.41
CA LEU A 90 -1.38 -5.87 1.41
C LEU A 90 -1.70 -5.34 2.82
N LYS A 91 -2.12 -6.22 3.75
CA LYS A 91 -2.34 -5.83 5.16
C LYS A 91 -1.05 -5.45 5.86
N GLU A 92 0.03 -6.20 5.62
CA GLU A 92 1.33 -5.88 6.22
C GLU A 92 1.87 -4.57 5.66
N LEU A 93 1.75 -4.35 4.35
CA LEU A 93 2.13 -3.09 3.71
C LEU A 93 1.43 -1.88 4.38
N ILE A 94 0.09 -1.91 4.52
CA ILE A 94 -0.62 -0.79 5.16
C ILE A 94 -0.27 -0.65 6.65
N ASN A 95 0.02 -1.75 7.34
CA ASN A 95 0.45 -1.70 8.74
C ASN A 95 1.81 -1.00 8.87
N VAL A 96 2.77 -1.32 8.01
CA VAL A 96 4.09 -0.69 8.01
C VAL A 96 3.99 0.79 7.64
N VAL A 97 3.19 1.14 6.62
CA VAL A 97 2.96 2.55 6.26
C VAL A 97 2.31 3.33 7.40
N CYS A 98 1.35 2.73 8.12
CA CYS A 98 0.71 3.38 9.26
C CYS A 98 1.58 3.43 10.52
N GLY A 99 2.57 2.55 10.64
CA GLY A 99 3.46 2.44 11.80
C GLY A 99 4.71 3.32 11.74
N ASN A 100 5.07 3.82 10.56
CA ASN A 100 6.15 4.80 10.35
C ASN A 100 5.68 6.23 10.60
#